data_AF-A0A967BP48-F1
#
_entry.id   AF-A0A967BP48-F1
#
_cell.length_a   1.000
_cell.length_b   1.000
_cell.length_c   1.000
_cell.angle_alpha   90.00
_cell.angle_beta   90.00
_cell.angle_gamma   90.00
#
_symmetry.space_group_name_H-M   'P 1'
#
loop_
_entity.id
_entity.type
_entity.pdbx_description
1 polymer ?
#
loop_
_entity_poly.entity_id
_entity_poly.type
_entity_poly.pdbx_seq_one_letter_code
_entity_poly.pdbx_strand_id
1 'polypeptide(L)' 'TGKQLYIDPEECIDCGACEPECPVEAIFEESEIPAEWEKFIKINYDYFGRDYDG' A
#
# COMPACT_ATOMS: atom_id res chain seq x y z
N THR A 1 4.99 -14.88 14.04
CA THR A 1 4.16 -13.92 13.30
C THR A 1 5.10 -13.02 12.53
N GLY A 2 5.05 -13.00 11.20
CA GLY A 2 5.90 -12.12 10.39
C GLY A 2 5.48 -10.66 10.56
N LYS A 3 6.44 -9.73 10.57
CA LYS A 3 6.16 -8.29 10.53
C LYS A 3 5.83 -7.89 9.09
N GLN A 4 4.85 -7.03 8.90
CA GLN A 4 4.49 -6.40 7.62
C GLN A 4 5.11 -5.00 7.54
N LEU A 5 5.39 -4.53 6.32
CA LEU A 5 5.75 -3.13 6.03
C LEU A 5 4.54 -2.41 5.44
N TYR A 6 4.51 -1.09 5.63
CA TYR A 6 3.41 -0.21 5.21
C TYR A 6 3.98 0.99 4.43
N ILE A 7 3.19 1.52 3.51
CA ILE A 7 3.49 2.71 2.70
C ILE A 7 2.59 3.83 3.21
N ASP A 8 3.12 5.02 3.51
CA ASP A 8 2.31 6.19 3.86
C ASP A 8 1.73 6.77 2.56
N PRO A 9 0.40 6.69 2.34
CA PRO A 9 -0.20 7.12 1.08
C PRO A 9 -0.14 8.63 0.88
N GLU A 10 -0.06 9.43 1.95
CA GLU A 10 0.07 10.88 1.83
C GLU A 10 1.50 11.35 1.53
N GLU A 11 2.51 10.53 1.86
CA GLU A 11 3.92 10.81 1.54
C GLU A 11 4.35 10.18 0.20
N CYS A 12 3.65 9.13 -0.23
CA CYS A 12 3.86 8.51 -1.54
C CYS A 12 3.67 9.54 -2.66
N ILE A 13 4.60 9.54 -3.61
CA ILE A 13 4.59 10.44 -4.78
C ILE A 13 4.38 9.69 -6.10
N ASP A 14 3.87 8.46 -6.02
CA ASP A 14 3.55 7.60 -7.15
C ASP A 14 4.70 7.40 -8.14
N CYS A 15 5.93 7.27 -7.61
CA CYS A 15 7.12 7.14 -8.47
C CYS A 15 7.33 5.73 -9.05
N GLY A 16 6.58 4.73 -8.57
CA GLY A 16 6.66 3.34 -9.02
C GLY A 16 7.98 2.61 -8.71
N ALA A 17 8.92 3.23 -8.00
CA ALA A 17 10.26 2.66 -7.81
C ALA A 17 10.28 1.40 -6.91
N CYS A 18 9.32 1.27 -6.00
CA CYS A 18 9.29 0.15 -5.04
C CYS A 18 8.60 -1.10 -5.59
N GLU A 19 7.71 -0.96 -6.56
CA GLU A 19 6.93 -2.05 -7.15
C GLU A 19 7.81 -3.15 -7.78
N PRO A 20 8.73 -2.86 -8.73
CA PRO A 20 9.57 -3.89 -9.35
C PRO A 20 10.64 -4.45 -8.40
N GLU A 21 10.93 -3.75 -7.31
CA GLU A 21 11.94 -4.15 -6.32
C GLU A 21 11.38 -5.15 -5.30
N CYS A 22 10.07 -5.27 -5.18
CA CYS A 22 9.44 -6.19 -4.24
C CYS A 22 9.58 -7.64 -4.73
N PRO A 23 10.38 -8.50 -4.08
CA PRO A 23 10.69 -9.85 -4.58
C PRO A 23 9.49 -10.82 -4.55
N VAL A 24 8.37 -10.38 -3.97
CA VAL A 24 7.13 -11.15 -3.83
C VAL A 24 5.93 -10.41 -4.41
N GLU A 25 6.17 -9.34 -5.18
CA GLU A 25 5.13 -8.63 -5.94
C GLU A 25 3.93 -8.21 -5.07
N ALA A 26 4.22 -7.69 -3.87
CA ALA A 26 3.20 -7.34 -2.87
C ALA A 26 2.80 -5.85 -2.86
N ILE A 27 3.45 -5.03 -3.69
CA ILE A 27 3.20 -3.59 -3.80
C ILE A 27 2.43 -3.35 -5.10
N PHE A 28 1.37 -2.55 -5.02
CA PHE A 28 0.50 -2.19 -6.13
C PHE A 28 0.23 -0.69 -6.06
N GLU A 29 0.02 -0.05 -7.21
CA GLU A 29 -0.66 1.25 -7.27
C GLU A 29 -2.11 1.09 -6.79
N GLU A 30 -2.66 2.12 -6.12
CA GLU A 30 -3.92 2.00 -5.39
C GLU A 30 -5.09 1.56 -6.28
N SER A 31 -5.14 2.03 -7.53
CA SER A 31 -6.17 1.69 -8.51
C SER A 31 -5.98 0.32 -9.17
N GLU A 32 -4.80 -0.29 -9.02
CA GLU A 32 -4.45 -1.60 -9.59
C GLU A 32 -4.52 -2.75 -8.57
N ILE A 33 -4.88 -2.45 -7.31
CA ILE A 33 -5.01 -3.47 -6.26
C ILE A 33 -6.11 -4.49 -6.63
N PRO A 34 -5.81 -5.81 -6.58
CA PRO A 34 -6.83 -6.84 -6.74
C PRO A 34 -7.95 -6.72 -5.70
N ALA A 35 -9.20 -6.96 -6.12
CA ALA A 35 -10.40 -6.82 -5.27
C ALA A 35 -10.30 -7.57 -3.92
N GLU A 36 -9.64 -8.73 -3.91
CA GLU A 36 -9.41 -9.53 -2.70
C GLU A 36 -8.50 -8.85 -1.66
N TRP A 37 -7.71 -7.87 -2.07
CA TRP A 37 -6.69 -7.18 -1.28
C TRP A 37 -7.00 -5.69 -1.04
N GLU A 38 -8.11 -5.15 -1.56
CA GLU A 38 -8.54 -3.74 -1.36
C GLU A 38 -8.50 -3.28 0.10
N LYS A 39 -8.80 -4.18 1.06
CA LYS A 39 -8.71 -3.89 2.50
C LYS A 39 -7.34 -3.36 2.94
N PHE A 40 -6.27 -3.68 2.22
CA PHE A 40 -4.92 -3.24 2.54
C PHE A 40 -4.69 -1.76 2.25
N ILE A 41 -5.50 -1.12 1.42
CA ILE A 41 -5.46 0.34 1.21
C ILE A 41 -5.67 1.01 2.57
N LYS A 42 -6.85 0.79 3.17
CA LYS A 42 -7.19 1.35 4.48
C LYS A 42 -6.18 0.98 5.57
N ILE A 43 -5.65 -0.24 5.56
CA ILE A 43 -4.65 -0.68 6.56
C ILE A 43 -3.37 0.17 6.48
N ASN A 44 -2.93 0.56 5.27
CA ASN A 44 -1.77 1.43 5.11
C ASN A 44 -2.07 2.84 5.64
N TYR A 45 -3.21 3.44 5.30
CA TYR A 45 -3.66 4.73 5.87
C TYR A 45 -3.73 4.68 7.41
N ASP A 46 -4.40 3.67 7.97
CA ASP A 46 -4.60 3.50 9.41
C ASP A 46 -3.26 3.37 10.16
N TYR A 47 -2.26 2.73 9.56
CA TYR A 47 -0.94 2.56 10.17
C TYR A 47 -0.25 3.91 10.44
N PHE A 48 -0.46 4.89 9.57
CA PHE A 48 0.09 6.26 9.72
C PHE A 48 -0.92 7.25 10.31
N GLY A 49 -2.12 6.80 10.68
CA GLY A 49 -3.18 7.66 11.23
C GLY A 49 -3.74 8.64 10.20
N ARG A 50 -3.80 8.24 8.93
CA ARG A 50 -4.38 9.01 7.83
C ARG A 50 -5.86 8.65 7.63
N ASP A 51 -6.64 9.61 7.15
CA ASP A 51 -8.03 9.35 6.76
C ASP A 51 -8.06 8.71 5.37
N TYR A 52 -8.83 7.64 5.21
CA TYR A 52 -9.05 7.00 3.93
C TYR A 52 -10.44 7.37 3.40
N ASP A 53 -10.47 8.11 2.29
CA ASP A 53 -11.70 8.68 1.72
C ASP A 53 -12.39 7.79 0.68
N GLY A 54 -11.77 6.67 0.29
CA GLY A 54 -12.29 5.74 -0.73
C GLY A 54 -12.14 6.27 -2.14
#